data_AF-A0A428JJV5-F1
#
_entry.id   AF-A0A428JJV5-F1
#
_cell.length_a   1.000
_cell.length_b   1.000
_cell.length_c   1.000
_cell.angle_alpha   90.00
_cell.angle_beta   90.00
_cell.angle_gamma   90.00
#
_symmetry.space_group_name_H-M   'P 1'
#
loop_
_entity.id
_entity.type
_entity.pdbx_description
1 polymer ?
#
loop_
_entity_poly.entity_id
_entity_poly.type
_entity_poly.pdbx_seq_one_letter_code
_entity_poly.pdbx_strand_id
1 'polypeptide(L)'
;MVLVNKHTILPLQTSVAELTQYIGKPDAVERGTIECCGYFDTPHSDPSDAVMYCYGASDFEVYGQKAVMRTIGFQSGRFKARLDGTLVDSATTLAHIQRLYPQAGQQGGVQKTNTASFWVITLRTGEISDDAWVLKFQRGKLAQLEYYIPS
;
A
#
# COMPACT_ATOMS: atom_id res chain seq x y z
N MET A 1 -14.55 -5.36 -5.96
CA MET A 1 -14.50 -4.48 -4.78
C MET A 1 -13.74 -5.24 -3.70
N VAL A 2 -12.50 -4.87 -3.41
CA VAL A 2 -11.75 -5.45 -2.30
C VAL A 2 -12.00 -4.58 -1.06
N LEU A 3 -12.59 -5.18 -0.01
CA LEU A 3 -12.78 -4.55 1.29
C LEU A 3 -11.65 -5.03 2.19
N VAL A 4 -10.85 -4.12 2.71
CA VAL A 4 -9.81 -4.46 3.68
C VAL A 4 -10.20 -4.00 5.08
N ASN A 5 -9.74 -4.68 6.13
CA ASN A 5 -10.20 -4.52 7.51
C ASN A 5 -9.04 -4.22 8.49
N LYS A 6 -9.36 -3.53 9.59
CA LYS A 6 -8.49 -2.81 10.54
C LYS A 6 -7.79 -3.68 11.59
N HIS A 7 -8.15 -4.94 11.78
CA HIS A 7 -7.67 -5.69 12.95
C HIS A 7 -6.27 -6.31 12.82
N THR A 8 -5.52 -5.96 11.76
CA THR A 8 -4.16 -6.43 11.56
C THR A 8 -3.21 -5.25 11.54
N ILE A 9 -2.24 -5.27 12.46
CA ILE A 9 -1.10 -4.35 12.59
C ILE A 9 -0.13 -4.47 11.39
N LEU A 10 -0.56 -5.10 10.29
CA LEU A 10 0.26 -5.58 9.19
C LEU A 10 -0.41 -5.19 7.87
N PRO A 11 0.37 -4.93 6.80
CA PRO A 11 -0.13 -4.50 5.50
C PRO A 11 -1.26 -5.39 4.99
N LEU A 12 -2.14 -4.84 4.16
CA LEU A 12 -3.35 -5.49 3.64
C LEU A 12 -3.02 -6.91 3.13
N GLN A 13 -3.25 -7.94 3.96
CA GLN A 13 -2.98 -9.33 3.64
C GLN A 13 -4.22 -9.97 3.03
N THR A 14 -4.02 -10.79 2.01
CA THR A 14 -5.06 -11.60 1.37
C THR A 14 -4.45 -12.91 0.89
N SER A 15 -5.28 -13.84 0.41
CA SER A 15 -4.77 -15.00 -0.31
C SER A 15 -4.54 -14.69 -1.79
N VAL A 16 -3.61 -15.41 -2.43
CA VAL A 16 -3.42 -15.33 -3.89
C VAL A 16 -4.70 -15.70 -4.63
N ALA A 17 -5.48 -16.64 -4.09
CA ALA A 17 -6.76 -17.06 -4.65
C ALA A 17 -7.78 -15.91 -4.66
N GLU A 18 -7.99 -15.23 -3.53
CA GLU A 18 -8.91 -14.08 -3.45
C GLU A 18 -8.43 -12.91 -4.32
N LEU A 19 -7.13 -12.60 -4.26
CA LEU A 19 -6.54 -11.55 -5.07
C LEU A 19 -6.83 -11.79 -6.57
N THR A 20 -6.58 -13.01 -7.03
CA THR A 20 -6.80 -13.40 -8.43
C THR A 20 -8.28 -13.47 -8.78
N GLN A 21 -9.14 -13.90 -7.86
CA GLN A 21 -10.59 -13.96 -8.05
C GLN A 21 -11.20 -12.56 -8.23
N TYR A 22 -10.78 -11.59 -7.42
CA TYR A 22 -11.39 -10.25 -7.44
C TYR A 22 -10.75 -9.29 -8.44
N ILE A 23 -9.46 -9.46 -8.73
CA ILE A 23 -8.68 -8.51 -9.55
C ILE A 23 -8.31 -9.11 -10.90
N GLY A 24 -8.32 -10.44 -11.04
CA GLY A 24 -7.86 -11.15 -12.21
C GLY A 24 -6.39 -11.52 -12.10
N LYS A 25 -5.80 -11.93 -13.22
CA LYS A 25 -4.36 -12.25 -13.28
C LYS A 25 -3.52 -10.97 -13.20
N PRO A 26 -2.31 -11.03 -12.61
CA PRO A 26 -1.38 -9.90 -12.62
C PRO A 26 -0.92 -9.57 -14.04
N ASP A 27 -0.58 -8.30 -14.26
CA ASP A 27 -0.01 -7.81 -15.52
C ASP A 27 1.44 -8.29 -15.67
N ALA A 28 2.16 -8.43 -14.54
CA ALA A 28 3.51 -8.98 -14.47
C ALA A 28 3.75 -9.71 -13.14
N VAL A 29 4.68 -10.67 -13.15
CA VAL A 29 5.20 -11.34 -11.96
C VAL A 29 6.72 -11.19 -11.95
N GLU A 30 7.24 -10.47 -10.97
CA GLU A 30 8.67 -10.18 -10.85
C GLU A 30 9.29 -11.03 -9.74
N ARG A 31 10.48 -11.59 -10.00
CA ARG A 31 11.23 -12.44 -9.05
C ARG A 31 12.54 -11.75 -8.69
N GLY A 32 12.98 -11.93 -7.45
CA GLY A 32 14.25 -11.35 -6.97
C GLY A 32 14.23 -9.83 -6.85
N THR A 33 13.06 -9.19 -6.91
CA THR A 33 12.89 -7.74 -6.69
C THR A 33 12.62 -7.38 -5.23
N ILE A 34 12.43 -8.38 -4.38
CA ILE A 34 12.25 -8.25 -2.94
C ILE A 34 13.61 -8.55 -2.29
N GLU A 35 14.49 -7.55 -2.28
CA GLU A 35 15.80 -7.64 -1.62
C GLU A 35 15.74 -6.86 -0.30
N CYS A 36 15.86 -7.57 0.83
CA CYS A 36 15.84 -7.07 2.21
C CYS A 36 14.58 -6.24 2.60
N CYS A 37 14.03 -6.47 3.80
CA CYS A 37 12.87 -5.72 4.32
C CYS A 37 11.56 -5.94 3.51
N GLY A 38 11.46 -7.10 2.84
CA GLY A 38 10.17 -7.64 2.40
C GLY A 38 9.30 -8.00 3.59
N TYR A 39 7.98 -7.98 3.44
CA TYR A 39 7.09 -8.37 4.52
C TYR A 39 7.30 -9.84 4.94
N PHE A 40 7.63 -10.72 3.99
CA PHE A 40 7.94 -12.12 4.27
C PHE A 40 9.43 -12.38 4.47
N ASP A 41 10.25 -11.34 4.65
CA ASP A 41 11.66 -11.48 4.97
C ASP A 41 11.80 -11.97 6.42
N THR A 42 12.03 -13.28 6.56
CA THR A 42 12.20 -13.94 7.85
C THR A 42 13.50 -14.76 7.81
N PRO A 43 14.17 -15.00 8.95
CA PRO A 43 15.43 -15.75 8.98
C PRO A 43 15.38 -17.18 8.40
N HIS A 44 14.18 -17.69 8.09
CA HIS A 44 13.93 -19.03 7.56
C HIS A 44 13.21 -19.05 6.21
N SER A 45 12.88 -17.90 5.63
CA SER A 45 12.35 -17.85 4.25
C SER A 45 13.51 -17.70 3.27
N ASP A 46 13.44 -18.44 2.16
CA ASP A 46 14.29 -18.14 1.02
C ASP A 46 13.70 -16.88 0.34
N PRO A 47 14.40 -15.74 0.31
CA PRO A 47 13.89 -14.53 -0.34
C PRO A 47 13.61 -14.73 -1.83
N SER A 48 14.18 -15.76 -2.47
CA SER A 48 13.88 -16.12 -3.87
C SER A 48 12.48 -16.73 -4.08
N ASP A 49 11.80 -17.16 -3.01
CA ASP A 49 10.45 -17.70 -3.05
C ASP A 49 9.37 -16.59 -3.02
N ALA A 50 9.73 -15.38 -2.61
CA ALA A 50 8.85 -14.23 -2.67
C ALA A 50 8.87 -13.61 -4.08
N VAL A 51 7.69 -13.27 -4.60
CA VAL A 51 7.53 -12.65 -5.92
C VAL A 51 6.62 -11.43 -5.83
N MET A 52 6.81 -10.45 -6.71
CA MET A 52 5.94 -9.29 -6.80
C MET A 52 4.87 -9.54 -7.87
N TYR A 53 3.59 -9.40 -7.50
CA TYR A 53 2.47 -9.40 -8.43
C TYR A 53 2.08 -7.95 -8.75
N CYS A 54 2.24 -7.54 -10.00
CA CYS A 54 2.01 -6.17 -10.46
C CYS A 54 0.65 -6.05 -11.16
N TYR A 55 -0.12 -5.01 -10.79
CA TYR A 55 -1.43 -4.66 -11.35
C TYR A 55 -1.45 -3.15 -11.68
N GLY A 56 -0.85 -2.76 -12.79
CA GLY A 56 -0.59 -1.36 -13.14
C GLY A 56 0.26 -0.66 -12.07
N ALA A 57 -0.34 0.30 -11.35
CA ALA A 57 0.32 1.06 -10.28
C ALA A 57 0.11 0.47 -8.88
N SER A 58 -0.38 -0.77 -8.79
CA SER A 58 -0.51 -1.52 -7.54
C SER A 58 0.39 -2.74 -7.58
N ASP A 59 0.94 -3.12 -6.43
CA ASP A 59 1.83 -4.26 -6.30
C ASP A 59 1.63 -4.98 -4.96
N PHE A 60 1.78 -6.30 -5.03
CA PHE A 60 1.61 -7.21 -3.91
C PHE A 60 2.82 -8.14 -3.85
N GLU A 61 3.48 -8.15 -2.69
CA GLU A 61 4.46 -9.17 -2.35
C GLU A 61 3.73 -10.49 -2.07
N VAL A 62 4.15 -11.56 -2.74
CA VAL A 62 3.50 -12.88 -2.69
C VAL A 62 4.50 -13.92 -2.25
N TYR A 63 4.13 -14.70 -1.23
CA TYR A 63 4.88 -15.86 -0.77
C TYR A 63 3.92 -17.04 -0.56
N GLY A 64 4.10 -18.09 -1.36
CA GLY A 64 3.20 -19.24 -1.39
C GLY A 64 1.76 -18.84 -1.73
N GLN A 65 0.83 -19.06 -0.79
CA GLN A 65 -0.60 -18.71 -0.95
C GLN A 65 -0.98 -17.36 -0.35
N LYS A 66 -0.01 -16.63 0.22
CA LYS A 66 -0.24 -15.34 0.88
C LYS A 66 0.21 -14.21 -0.03
N ALA A 67 -0.57 -13.14 -0.05
CA ALA A 67 -0.26 -11.91 -0.75
C ALA A 67 -0.40 -10.73 0.22
N VAL A 68 0.54 -9.80 0.15
CA VAL A 68 0.63 -8.63 1.01
C VAL A 68 0.83 -7.42 0.14
N MET A 69 -0.06 -6.46 0.28
CA MET A 69 0.04 -5.23 -0.48
C MET A 69 1.26 -4.42 -0.05
N ARG A 70 2.01 -3.95 -1.05
CA ARG A 70 3.11 -3.01 -0.89
C ARG A 70 2.64 -1.63 -1.37
N THR A 71 1.99 -1.59 -2.53
CA THR A 71 1.39 -0.38 -3.08
C THR A 71 -0.02 -0.61 -3.62
N ILE A 72 -0.91 0.36 -3.45
CA ILE A 72 -2.18 0.48 -4.17
C ILE A 72 -2.22 1.79 -4.95
N GLY A 73 -2.40 1.70 -6.26
CA GLY A 73 -2.77 2.79 -7.14
C GLY A 73 -4.29 2.93 -7.27
N PHE A 74 -4.85 4.09 -6.92
CA PHE A 74 -6.30 4.32 -6.97
C PHE A 74 -6.81 4.85 -8.31
N GLN A 75 -5.92 5.36 -9.18
CA GLN A 75 -6.31 6.04 -10.41
C GLN A 75 -7.15 5.18 -11.37
N SER A 76 -6.96 3.85 -11.36
CA SER A 76 -7.74 2.92 -12.18
C SER A 76 -9.18 2.73 -11.68
N GLY A 77 -9.51 3.14 -10.45
CA GLY A 77 -10.78 2.88 -9.80
C GLY A 77 -11.02 1.42 -9.39
N ARG A 78 -10.07 0.51 -9.66
CA ARG A 78 -10.18 -0.93 -9.35
C ARG A 78 -10.07 -1.22 -7.86
N PHE A 79 -9.40 -0.34 -7.12
CA PHE A 79 -9.03 -0.56 -5.73
C PHE A 79 -9.73 0.40 -4.78
N LYS A 80 -10.04 -0.12 -3.59
CA LYS A 80 -10.42 0.64 -2.41
C LYS A 80 -9.64 0.04 -1.23
N ALA A 81 -9.30 0.86 -0.25
CA ALA A 81 -8.64 0.42 0.97
C ALA A 81 -9.39 0.94 2.19
N ARG A 82 -9.14 0.38 3.38
CA ARG A 82 -9.71 0.89 4.62
C ARG A 82 -8.58 1.31 5.55
N LEU A 83 -8.59 2.57 5.97
CA LEU A 83 -7.67 3.16 6.93
C LEU A 83 -8.46 3.52 8.19
N ASP A 84 -8.14 2.89 9.32
CA ASP A 84 -8.81 3.06 10.61
C ASP A 84 -10.34 2.95 10.63
N GLY A 85 -10.93 2.21 9.67
CA GLY A 85 -12.38 2.10 9.53
C GLY A 85 -12.94 2.97 8.40
N THR A 86 -12.19 3.98 7.96
CA THR A 86 -12.51 4.85 6.83
C THR A 86 -12.18 4.16 5.52
N LEU A 87 -13.15 4.05 4.62
CA LEU A 87 -12.90 3.60 3.26
C LEU A 87 -12.25 4.73 2.47
N VAL A 88 -11.10 4.45 1.86
CA VAL A 88 -10.38 5.35 0.96
C VAL A 88 -10.32 4.79 -0.46
N ASP A 89 -10.44 5.68 -1.43
CA ASP A 89 -10.43 5.37 -2.87
C ASP A 89 -10.02 6.62 -3.68
N SER A 90 -10.16 6.58 -5.01
CA SER A 90 -9.80 7.68 -5.91
C SER A 90 -10.62 8.97 -5.73
N ALA A 91 -11.76 8.90 -5.03
CA ALA A 91 -12.54 10.09 -4.68
C ALA A 91 -12.08 10.73 -3.37
N THR A 92 -11.23 10.04 -2.59
CA THR A 92 -10.69 10.55 -1.33
C THR A 92 -9.81 11.78 -1.58
N THR A 93 -10.08 12.85 -0.86
CA THR A 93 -9.37 14.13 -1.01
C THR A 93 -8.35 14.35 0.11
N LEU A 94 -7.33 15.16 -0.19
CA LEU A 94 -6.36 15.62 0.81
C LEU A 94 -7.08 16.28 2.00
N ALA A 95 -8.04 17.17 1.72
CA ALA A 95 -8.81 17.86 2.75
C ALA A 95 -9.68 16.92 3.60
N HIS A 96 -10.12 15.77 3.06
CA HIS A 96 -10.80 14.76 3.86
C HIS A 96 -9.82 14.08 4.82
N ILE A 97 -8.65 13.69 4.34
CA ILE A 97 -7.63 13.00 5.14
C ILE A 97 -7.03 13.92 6.20
N GLN A 98 -6.78 15.19 5.89
CA GLN A 98 -6.32 16.17 6.88
C GLN A 98 -7.34 16.42 8.01
N ARG A 99 -8.64 16.24 7.75
CA ARG A 99 -9.67 16.31 8.80
C ARG A 99 -9.68 15.06 9.67
N LEU A 100 -9.43 13.88 9.09
CA LEU A 100 -9.37 12.62 9.82
C LEU A 100 -8.09 12.48 10.65
N TYR A 101 -6.97 12.97 10.11
CA TYR A 101 -5.64 12.87 10.71
C TYR A 101 -4.98 14.25 10.78
N PRO A 102 -5.46 15.15 11.65
CA PRO A 102 -5.02 16.55 11.67
C PRO A 102 -3.52 16.71 11.94
N GLN A 103 -2.95 15.92 12.85
CA GLN A 103 -1.52 15.99 13.15
C GLN A 103 -0.65 15.56 11.96
N ALA A 104 -0.91 14.38 11.40
CA ALA A 104 -0.18 13.89 10.23
C ALA A 104 -0.41 14.78 9.00
N GLY A 105 -1.62 15.31 8.84
CA GLY A 105 -1.99 16.23 7.77
C GLY A 105 -1.24 17.57 7.80
N GLN A 106 -0.84 18.05 8.98
CA GLN A 106 0.00 19.24 9.16
C GLN A 106 1.47 18.97 8.88
N GLN A 107 1.93 17.74 9.15
CA GLN A 107 3.31 17.31 8.90
C GLN A 107 3.55 16.87 7.46
N GLY A 108 2.50 16.76 6.65
CA GLY A 108 2.60 16.40 5.25
C GLY A 108 3.43 17.40 4.43
N GLY A 109 3.98 16.92 3.32
CA GLY A 109 4.89 17.72 2.49
C GLY A 109 4.84 17.33 1.02
N VAL A 110 5.52 18.11 0.19
CA VAL A 110 5.59 17.83 -1.26
C VAL A 110 6.78 16.92 -1.55
N GLN A 111 6.50 15.76 -2.14
CA GLN A 111 7.52 14.88 -2.73
C GLN A 111 7.44 14.97 -4.25
N LYS A 112 8.58 15.19 -4.90
CA LYS A 112 8.68 15.23 -6.35
C LYS A 112 9.43 14.01 -6.85
N THR A 113 8.91 13.39 -7.91
CA THR A 113 9.65 12.47 -8.76
C THR A 113 10.00 13.19 -10.07
N ASN A 114 10.76 12.53 -10.94
CA ASN A 114 11.07 13.07 -12.27
C ASN A 114 9.83 13.31 -13.14
N THR A 115 8.71 12.65 -12.81
CA THR A 115 7.49 12.63 -13.64
C THR A 115 6.24 13.16 -12.94
N ALA A 116 6.26 13.34 -11.62
CA ALA A 116 5.09 13.74 -10.85
C ALA A 116 5.45 14.50 -9.56
N SER A 117 4.48 15.24 -9.04
CA SER A 117 4.55 15.87 -7.72
C SER A 117 3.38 15.38 -6.89
N PHE A 118 3.67 14.91 -5.69
CA PHE A 118 2.70 14.41 -4.73
C PHE A 118 2.73 15.27 -3.47
N TRP A 119 1.57 15.52 -2.88
CA TRP A 119 1.49 15.85 -1.46
C TRP A 119 1.46 14.53 -0.70
N VAL A 120 2.33 14.35 0.29
CA VAL A 120 2.50 13.10 1.01
C VAL A 120 2.11 13.29 2.45
N ILE A 121 1.32 12.36 2.98
CA ILE A 121 0.99 12.25 4.40
C ILE A 121 1.44 10.87 4.87
N THR A 122 2.18 10.83 5.97
CA THR A 122 2.64 9.58 6.59
C THR A 122 1.85 9.33 7.87
N LEU A 123 1.22 8.16 7.99
CA LEU A 123 0.52 7.71 9.19
C LEU A 123 1.32 6.55 9.81
N ARG A 124 1.86 6.74 11.01
CA ARG A 124 2.59 5.67 11.72
C ARG A 124 1.62 4.57 12.16
N THR A 125 2.05 3.32 12.07
CA THR A 125 1.21 2.14 12.39
C THR A 125 1.22 1.79 13.88
N GLY A 126 2.10 2.40 14.68
CA GLY A 126 2.15 2.27 16.12
C GLY A 126 3.17 3.22 16.76
N GLU A 127 3.27 3.19 18.10
CA GLU A 127 4.25 4.01 18.83
C GLU A 127 5.68 3.44 18.79
N ILE A 128 5.80 2.12 18.60
CA ILE A 128 7.07 1.37 18.71
C ILE A 128 7.59 0.92 17.34
N SER A 129 6.73 0.86 16.32
CA SER A 129 7.12 0.49 14.96
C SER A 129 7.38 1.74 14.13
N ASP A 130 8.46 1.72 13.35
CA ASP A 130 8.75 2.75 12.36
C ASP A 130 8.02 2.51 11.02
N ASP A 131 7.21 1.44 10.93
CA ASP A 131 6.35 1.19 9.78
C ASP A 131 5.30 2.30 9.64
N ALA A 132 4.96 2.60 8.40
CA ALA A 132 4.01 3.66 8.11
C ALA A 132 3.17 3.42 6.87
N TRP A 133 1.95 3.94 6.91
CA TRP A 133 1.13 4.17 5.75
C TRP A 133 1.52 5.50 5.10
N VAL A 134 1.95 5.45 3.84
CA VAL A 134 2.30 6.63 3.07
C VAL A 134 1.20 6.91 2.05
N LEU A 135 0.45 7.98 2.26
CA LEU A 135 -0.62 8.42 1.38
C LEU A 135 -0.09 9.50 0.45
N LYS A 136 -0.15 9.25 -0.86
CA LYS A 136 0.30 10.19 -1.89
C LYS A 136 -0.90 10.78 -2.62
N PHE A 137 -1.02 12.10 -2.58
CA PHE A 137 -2.08 12.86 -3.22
C PHE A 137 -1.55 13.59 -4.44
N GLN A 138 -2.24 13.44 -5.57
CA GLN A 138 -1.95 14.17 -6.79
C GLN A 138 -3.16 15.02 -7.15
N ARG A 139 -2.94 16.33 -7.38
CA ARG A 139 -4.03 17.30 -7.66
C ARG A 139 -5.16 17.24 -6.60
N GLY A 140 -4.78 17.07 -5.33
CA GLY A 140 -5.70 17.03 -4.18
C GLY A 140 -6.50 15.73 -3.99
N LYS A 141 -6.30 14.71 -4.83
CA LYS A 141 -6.95 13.40 -4.73
C LYS A 141 -5.94 12.31 -4.40
N LEU A 142 -6.38 11.30 -3.65
CA LEU A 142 -5.56 10.14 -3.30
C LEU A 142 -5.22 9.37 -4.58
N ALA A 143 -3.92 9.32 -4.89
CA ALA A 143 -3.41 8.64 -6.06
C ALA A 143 -2.83 7.27 -5.69
N GLN A 144 -2.12 7.20 -4.56
CA GLN A 144 -1.42 6.00 -4.13
C GLN A 144 -1.43 5.87 -2.60
N LEU A 145 -1.49 4.62 -2.13
CA LEU A 145 -1.21 4.23 -0.75
C LEU A 145 -0.06 3.23 -0.79
N GLU A 146 0.93 3.41 0.07
CA GLU A 146 2.10 2.55 0.19
C GLU A 146 2.29 2.14 1.65
N TYR A 147 2.70 0.89 1.86
CA TYR A 147 3.19 0.44 3.16
C TYR A 147 4.72 0.56 3.18
N TYR A 148 5.21 1.50 3.97
CA TYR A 148 6.63 1.74 4.15
C TYR A 148 7.14 0.96 5.34
N ILE A 149 8.15 0.12 5.10
CA ILE A 149 8.97 -0.54 6.13
C ILE A 149 10.36 0.10 6.04
N PRO A 150 10.84 0.78 7.08
CA PRO A 150 12.18 1.34 7.07
C PRO A 150 13.24 0.24 7.05
N SER A 151 14.25 0.46 6.21
CA SER A 151 15.46 -0.36 6.08
C SER A 151 16.59 0.13 6.98
#